data_AF-A0A969X713-F1
#
_entry.id   AF-A0A969X713-F1
#
_cell.length_a   1.000
_cell.length_b   1.000
_cell.length_c   1.000
_cell.angle_alpha   90.00
_cell.angle_beta   90.00
_cell.angle_gamma   90.00
#
_symmetry.space_group_name_H-M   'P 1'
#
loop_
_entity.id
_entity.type
_entity.pdbx_description
1 polymer ?
#
loop_
_entity_poly.entity_id
_entity_poly.type
_entity_poly.pdbx_seq_one_letter_code
_entity_poly.pdbx_strand_id
1 'polypeptide(L)'
;MEELAQYFVSKHQQNPIDYTEKIRKLIEDSESKVSENTVQGEIANAQANSKQAPAPLEVIICPKCGASMVRRKASKGPKAGKEFFGCSMFPSCRGIVNVQ
;
A
#
# COMPACT_ATOMS: atom_id res chain seq x y z
N MET A 1 35.11 -26.43 10.98
CA MET A 1 34.06 -25.61 10.31
C MET A 1 32.80 -25.52 11.15
N GLU A 2 32.41 -26.59 11.85
CA GLU A 2 31.20 -26.66 12.66
C GLU A 2 31.24 -25.77 13.93
N GLU A 3 32.37 -25.73 14.64
CA GLU A 3 32.55 -24.83 15.80
C GLU A 3 32.52 -23.36 15.42
N LEU A 4 33.07 -23.02 14.25
CA LEU A 4 33.06 -21.65 13.73
C LEU A 4 31.62 -21.23 13.38
N ALA A 5 30.81 -22.13 12.82
CA ALA A 5 29.40 -21.88 12.56
C ALA A 5 28.61 -21.67 13.87
N GLN A 6 28.85 -22.49 14.89
CA GLN A 6 28.22 -22.35 16.21
C GLN A 6 28.59 -21.02 16.88
N TYR A 7 29.85 -20.58 16.74
CA TYR A 7 30.29 -19.27 17.23
C TYR A 7 29.47 -18.13 16.62
N PHE A 8 29.30 -18.11 15.29
CA PHE A 8 28.53 -17.05 14.62
C PHE A 8 27.02 -17.10 14.92
N VAL A 9 26.45 -18.30 15.06
CA VAL A 9 25.04 -18.46 15.50
C VAL A 9 24.84 -17.92 16.92
N SER A 10 25.78 -18.19 17.83
CA SER A 10 25.71 -17.71 19.22
C SER A 10 25.79 -16.18 19.34
N LYS A 11 26.43 -15.52 18.37
CA LYS A 11 26.58 -14.06 18.33
C LYS A 11 25.41 -13.36 17.65
N HIS A 12 24.52 -14.09 16.98
CA HIS A 12 23.35 -13.51 16.33
C HIS A 12 22.20 -13.33 17.34
N GLN A 13 22.30 -12.27 18.14
CA GLN A 13 21.23 -11.85 19.04
C GLN A 13 20.12 -11.21 18.20
N GLN A 14 19.08 -11.99 17.87
CA GLN A 14 17.86 -11.42 17.29
C GLN A 14 17.21 -10.58 18.39
N ASN A 15 17.32 -9.26 18.25
CA ASN A 15 16.51 -8.32 19.00
C ASN A 15 15.39 -7.86 18.06
N PRO A 16 14.32 -8.67 17.88
CA PRO A 16 13.25 -8.30 16.98
C PRO A 16 12.59 -7.02 17.49
N ILE A 17 12.32 -6.10 16.57
CA ILE A 17 11.65 -4.85 16.93
C ILE A 17 10.20 -5.19 17.27
N ASP A 18 9.81 -5.04 18.54
CA ASP A 18 8.45 -5.32 19.02
C ASP A 18 7.55 -4.09 18.83
N TYR A 19 6.65 -4.17 17.85
CA TYR A 19 5.69 -3.10 17.55
C TYR A 19 4.34 -3.27 18.28
N THR A 20 4.21 -4.26 19.17
CA THR A 20 2.94 -4.61 19.84
C THR A 20 2.38 -3.43 20.64
N GLU A 21 3.23 -2.77 21.43
CA GLU A 21 2.84 -1.60 22.22
C GLU A 21 2.39 -0.41 21.35
N LYS A 22 3.05 -0.21 20.21
CA LYS A 22 2.72 0.86 19.27
C LYS A 22 1.34 0.64 18.66
N ILE A 23 1.00 -0.61 18.31
CA ILE A 23 -0.29 -0.97 17.75
C ILE A 23 -1.40 -0.82 18.79
N ARG A 24 -1.17 -1.28 20.03
CA ARG A 24 -2.14 -1.15 21.14
C ARG A 24 -2.57 0.31 21.34
N LYS A 25 -1.60 1.23 21.43
CA LYS A 25 -1.88 2.66 21.62
C LYS A 25 -2.69 3.28 20.48
N LEU A 26 -2.40 2.89 19.23
CA LEU A 26 -3.14 3.39 18.06
C LEU A 26 -4.62 2.98 18.07
N ILE A 27 -4.94 1.82 18.63
CA ILE A 27 -6.32 1.34 18.78
C ILE A 27 -7.06 2.18 19.82
N GLU A 28 -6.47 2.39 21.00
CA GLU A 28 -7.04 3.23 22.07
C GLU A 28 -7.29 4.69 21.60
N ASP A 29 -6.35 5.26 20.83
CA ASP A 29 -6.47 6.59 20.23
C ASP A 29 -7.59 6.67 19.17
N SER A 30 -7.96 5.53 18.57
CA SER A 30 -9.06 5.46 17.60
C SER A 30 -10.42 5.31 18.28
N GLU A 31 -10.51 4.56 19.37
CA GLU A 31 -11.77 4.29 20.09
C GLU A 31 -12.29 5.52 20.84
N SER A 32 -11.39 6.37 21.36
CA SER A 32 -11.75 7.65 21.99
C SER A 32 -12.38 8.68 21.04
N LYS A 33 -12.33 8.43 19.72
CA LYS A 33 -12.99 9.26 18.68
C LYS A 33 -14.29 8.63 18.16
N VAL A 34 -14.68 7.45 18.67
CA VAL A 34 -15.94 6.77 18.34
C VAL A 34 -16.92 6.99 19.51
N SER A 35 -17.16 8.25 19.83
CA SER A 35 -18.23 8.69 20.71
C SER A 35 -19.02 9.70 19.90
N GLU A 36 -20.25 9.34 19.56
CA GLU A 36 -21.21 10.10 18.72
C GLU A 36 -20.99 10.00 17.21
N ASN A 37 -21.20 8.82 16.63
CA ASN A 37 -21.99 8.74 15.39
C ASN A 37 -22.65 7.37 15.27
N THR A 38 -23.80 7.32 15.95
CA THR A 38 -24.94 6.44 15.81
C THR A 38 -25.11 5.83 14.42
N VAL A 39 -25.18 4.51 14.41
CA VAL A 39 -25.82 3.71 13.36
C VAL A 39 -27.29 4.12 13.28
N GLN A 40 -27.65 5.00 12.34
CA GLN A 40 -28.95 5.14 11.65
C GLN A 40 -29.07 6.55 11.02
N GLY A 41 -29.19 6.62 9.69
CA GLY A 41 -29.50 7.87 9.01
C GLY A 41 -29.34 7.80 7.49
N GLU A 42 -30.46 7.60 6.80
CA GLU A 42 -30.61 7.81 5.36
C GLU A 42 -30.38 9.29 5.03
N ILE A 43 -29.56 9.60 4.01
CA ILE A 43 -29.68 10.91 3.34
C ILE A 43 -29.40 10.78 1.84
N ALA A 44 -30.42 11.15 1.10
CA ALA A 44 -30.49 11.29 -0.32
C ALA A 44 -29.59 12.45 -0.84
N ASN A 45 -28.96 12.17 -1.98
CA ASN A 45 -28.86 13.01 -3.16
C ASN A 45 -28.33 14.46 -3.01
N ALA A 46 -27.05 14.65 -3.36
CA ALA A 46 -26.56 15.89 -3.94
C ALA A 46 -25.86 15.57 -5.27
N GLN A 47 -26.52 15.92 -6.36
CA GLN A 47 -26.00 15.86 -7.71
C GLN A 47 -24.82 16.82 -7.87
N ALA A 48 -23.63 16.28 -8.09
CA ALA A 48 -22.55 16.99 -8.75
C ALA A 48 -22.09 16.17 -9.95
N ASN A 49 -22.44 16.69 -11.12
CA ASN A 49 -22.03 16.21 -12.42
C ASN A 49 -20.49 16.20 -12.53
N SER A 50 -19.90 15.02 -12.43
CA SER A 50 -18.64 14.71 -13.11
C SER A 50 -18.67 13.27 -13.61
N LYS A 51 -18.91 13.15 -14.92
CA LYS A 51 -18.59 12.02 -15.80
C LYS A 51 -17.99 10.78 -15.12
N GLN A 52 -18.83 9.74 -15.04
CA GLN A 52 -18.48 8.31 -15.06
C GLN A 52 -17.49 7.86 -13.98
N ALA A 53 -18.01 7.40 -12.85
CA ALA A 53 -17.27 6.50 -11.97
C ALA A 53 -17.10 5.14 -12.68
N PRO A 54 -15.88 4.70 -13.01
CA PRO A 54 -15.68 3.32 -13.39
C PRO A 54 -15.73 2.43 -12.13
N ALA A 55 -16.11 1.18 -12.36
CA ALA A 55 -16.20 0.03 -11.45
C ALA A 55 -15.19 0.02 -10.27
N PRO A 56 -15.47 -0.70 -9.17
CA PRO A 56 -14.63 -0.76 -7.96
C PRO A 56 -13.16 -0.85 -8.35
N LEU A 57 -12.45 0.27 -8.24
CA LEU A 57 -11.07 0.36 -8.68
C LEU A 57 -10.27 -0.46 -7.68
N GLU A 58 -9.87 -1.67 -8.06
CA GLU A 58 -8.81 -2.39 -7.36
C GLU A 58 -7.60 -1.46 -7.32
N VAL A 59 -7.38 -0.83 -6.17
CA VAL A 59 -6.30 0.13 -5.99
C VAL A 59 -5.01 -0.66 -5.91
N ILE A 60 -4.31 -0.75 -7.03
CA ILE A 60 -3.00 -1.39 -7.08
C ILE A 60 -1.98 -0.49 -6.40
N ILE A 61 -1.25 -1.06 -5.44
CA ILE A 61 -0.26 -0.37 -4.63
C ILE A 61 1.15 -0.70 -5.11
N CYS A 62 2.01 0.31 -5.13
CA CYS A 62 3.41 0.17 -5.52
C CYS A 62 4.21 -0.60 -4.46
N PRO A 63 4.84 -1.74 -4.79
CA PRO A 63 5.60 -2.55 -3.82
C PRO A 63 6.88 -1.86 -3.32
N LYS A 64 7.31 -0.77 -3.97
CA LYS A 64 8.54 -0.03 -3.58
C LYS A 64 8.30 1.09 -2.57
N CYS A 65 7.11 1.71 -2.58
CA CYS A 65 6.86 2.93 -1.79
C CYS A 65 5.45 3.04 -1.21
N GLY A 66 4.55 2.09 -1.49
CA GLY A 66 3.18 2.12 -0.96
C GLY A 66 2.25 3.13 -1.63
N ALA A 67 2.72 3.95 -2.57
CA ALA A 67 1.86 4.85 -3.33
C ALA A 67 0.98 4.08 -4.32
N SER A 68 -0.15 4.67 -4.72
CA SER A 68 -1.03 4.13 -5.77
C SER A 68 -0.29 3.95 -7.11
N MET A 69 -0.70 2.96 -7.90
CA MET A 69 -0.21 2.77 -9.26
C MET A 69 -1.23 3.22 -10.30
N VAL A 70 -0.73 3.65 -11.45
CA VAL A 70 -1.53 4.08 -12.60
C VAL A 70 -1.18 3.24 -13.83
N ARG A 71 -2.20 2.85 -14.58
CA ARG A 71 -2.03 2.12 -15.83
C ARG A 71 -1.43 3.04 -16.90
N ARG A 72 -0.32 2.62 -17.51
CA ARG A 72 0.42 3.33 -18.55
C ARG A 72 0.70 2.38 -19.71
N LYS A 73 0.94 2.93 -20.90
CA LYS A 73 1.30 2.19 -22.10
C LYS A 73 2.76 2.45 -22.45
N ALA A 74 3.53 1.40 -22.71
CA ALA A 74 4.91 1.56 -23.13
C ALA A 74 4.96 2.19 -24.53
N SER A 75 5.71 3.28 -24.66
CA SER A 75 5.81 4.04 -25.92
C SER A 75 6.93 3.55 -26.84
N LYS A 76 7.98 2.94 -26.28
CA LYS A 76 9.21 2.54 -26.99
C LYS A 76 9.73 1.20 -26.50
N GLY A 77 10.56 0.55 -27.34
CA GLY A 77 11.26 -0.70 -27.02
C GLY A 77 10.46 -1.97 -27.29
N PRO A 78 10.97 -3.15 -26.87
CA PRO A 78 10.41 -4.47 -27.21
C PRO A 78 8.99 -4.73 -26.69
N LYS A 79 8.54 -3.94 -25.71
CA LYS A 79 7.20 -4.02 -25.12
C LYS A 79 6.34 -2.82 -25.50
N ALA A 80 6.73 -2.03 -26.51
CA ALA A 80 5.94 -0.90 -27.00
C ALA A 80 4.51 -1.35 -27.33
N GLY A 81 3.53 -0.54 -26.93
CA GLY A 81 2.12 -0.85 -27.06
C GLY A 81 1.53 -1.70 -25.93
N LYS A 82 2.35 -2.33 -25.07
CA LYS A 82 1.83 -3.06 -23.90
C LYS A 82 1.53 -2.13 -22.75
N GLU A 83 0.52 -2.49 -21.98
CA GLU A 83 0.15 -1.80 -20.74
C GLU A 83 0.99 -2.30 -19.56
N PHE A 84 1.23 -1.43 -18.59
CA PHE A 84 1.87 -1.74 -17.31
C PHE A 84 1.36 -0.76 -16.24
N PHE A 85 1.44 -1.14 -14.98
CA PHE A 85 1.21 -0.23 -13.86
C PHE A 85 2.52 0.46 -13.50
N GLY A 86 2.53 1.79 -13.53
CA GLY A 86 3.62 2.63 -13.07
C GLY A 86 3.26 3.36 -11.78
N CYS A 87 4.24 3.58 -10.90
CA CYS A 87 4.04 4.36 -9.69
C CYS A 87 3.52 5.79 -10.00
N SER A 88 2.53 6.27 -9.25
CA SER A 88 2.01 7.64 -9.38
C SER A 88 3.07 8.70 -9.05
N MET A 89 4.02 8.36 -8.19
CA MET A 89 5.08 9.28 -7.72
C MET A 89 6.28 9.41 -8.68
N PHE A 90 6.21 8.86 -9.90
CA PHE A 90 7.29 9.04 -10.89
C PHE A 90 7.52 10.54 -11.17
N PRO A 91 8.79 11.04 -11.20
CA PRO A 91 10.06 10.31 -11.31
C PRO A 91 10.71 9.88 -9.99
N SER A 92 10.19 10.31 -8.84
CA SER A 92 10.78 10.01 -7.53
C SER A 92 10.77 8.51 -7.20
N CYS A 93 9.75 7.78 -7.67
CA CYS A 93 9.68 6.33 -7.58
C CYS A 93 9.48 5.69 -8.96
N ARG A 94 10.35 4.75 -9.32
CA ARG A 94 10.33 3.99 -10.59
C ARG A 94 9.81 2.56 -10.40
N GLY A 95 8.81 2.39 -9.53
CA GLY A 95 8.10 1.11 -9.35
C GLY A 95 7.24 0.80 -10.58
N ILE A 96 7.34 -0.44 -11.08
CA ILE A 96 6.59 -0.95 -12.23
C ILE A 96 6.06 -2.33 -11.89
N VAL A 97 4.82 -2.61 -12.29
CA VAL A 97 4.19 -3.94 -12.26
C VAL A 97 3.67 -4.21 -13.66
N ASN A 98 4.08 -5.30 -14.27
CA ASN A 98 3.64 -5.67 -15.61
C ASN A 98 2.22 -6.25 -15.54
N VAL A 99 1.37 -5.87 -16.49
CA VAL A 99 0.11 -6.58 -16.73
C VAL A 99 0.42 -7.72 -17.71
N GLN A 100 -0.07 -8.93 -17.43
CA GLN A 100 0.25 -10.14 -18.20
C GLN A 100 -0.26 -10.06 -19.64
#